data_AF-A0A672ZZJ4-F1
#
_entry.id   AF-A0A672ZZJ4-F1
#
_cell.length_a   1.000
_cell.length_b   1.000
_cell.length_c   1.000
_cell.angle_alpha   90.00
_cell.angle_beta   90.00
_cell.angle_gamma   90.00
#
_symmetry.space_group_name_H-M   'P 1'
#
loop_
_entity.id
_entity.type
_entity.pdbx_description
1 polymer ?
#
loop_
_entity_poly.entity_id
_entity_poly.type
_entity_poly.pdbx_seq_one_letter_code
_entity_poly.pdbx_strand_id
1 'polypeptide(L)'
;MIWTFITFFLIGTKWGLGGTCVNVGCIPKKLMHQAGLLGTAVKDAKKYGWQIPGPIQHDWVTMAEAVQNHVRSLNWGHRVQLQDNFNSSFFQVPGAMEHGVTSDDIFWLKKSPGKTTARLLTWCLSDVALECAGFLTGIGLDTTVMVRSIALRGFDQQMAGLVTDYMEAYGTKFAWECIPKRVEKLSSGALQVTWTDTKADQEHKDTYDSVLWAVGRAPETKALGLDKLGMQLNKETGKIIVGADESTSVPNIYAFGDIGEGRPELTPTAIKAGKLLARRLAGQSTELMNYDNVPTTVFTPLEYGCVGLSEEEAEKRHGKDGLEVFHAFYKPLEFTVAERDANQCYLKVVCERGGDQRILGLHFTGPNAGEVTQGFALGFQCGATYSHLLSTVGIHPTCAEELTKVNITKRSGLDATVTGC
;
A
#
# COMPACT_ATOMS: atom_id res chain seq x y z
N MET A 1 -18.66 22.85 -13.65
CA MET A 1 -19.41 22.56 -12.41
C MET A 1 -18.82 21.28 -11.85
N ILE A 2 -18.16 21.32 -10.71
CA ILE A 2 -17.58 20.12 -10.07
C ILE A 2 -18.62 19.64 -9.05
N TRP A 3 -19.10 18.42 -9.22
CA TRP A 3 -20.13 17.82 -8.38
C TRP A 3 -19.50 16.77 -7.47
N THR A 4 -19.95 16.69 -6.22
CA THR A 4 -19.53 15.62 -5.29
C THR A 4 -20.75 15.04 -4.58
N PHE A 5 -20.79 13.71 -4.45
CA PHE A 5 -21.83 12.94 -3.75
C PHE A 5 -21.20 12.02 -2.71
N ILE A 6 -21.61 12.14 -1.44
CA ILE A 6 -21.27 11.15 -0.39
C ILE A 6 -22.32 10.04 -0.45
N THR A 7 -21.93 8.84 -0.86
CA THR A 7 -22.81 7.66 -0.86
C THR A 7 -22.77 6.98 0.52
N PHE A 8 -23.87 6.33 0.90
CA PHE A 8 -24.08 5.75 2.24
C PHE A 8 -23.47 4.33 2.34
N PHE A 9 -22.82 4.04 3.48
CA PHE A 9 -22.22 2.72 3.78
C PHE A 9 -23.03 1.94 4.81
N LEU A 10 -22.82 0.61 4.87
CA LEU A 10 -23.66 -0.37 5.59
C LEU A 10 -23.76 -0.14 7.10
N ILE A 11 -22.69 0.32 7.78
CA ILE A 11 -22.74 0.72 9.20
C ILE A 11 -22.91 2.24 9.41
N GLY A 12 -23.14 3.00 8.34
CA GLY A 12 -23.43 4.43 8.39
C GLY A 12 -22.23 5.35 8.67
N THR A 13 -21.00 4.86 8.53
CA THR A 13 -19.77 5.68 8.67
C THR A 13 -19.75 6.81 7.64
N LYS A 14 -19.43 8.03 8.10
CA LYS A 14 -19.38 9.24 7.27
C LYS A 14 -18.21 10.12 7.69
N TRP A 15 -17.68 10.87 6.73
CA TRP A 15 -16.58 11.81 6.93
C TRP A 15 -16.76 13.09 6.10
N GLY A 16 -15.83 14.03 6.25
CA GLY A 16 -15.90 15.36 5.64
C GLY A 16 -15.27 15.49 4.26
N LEU A 17 -14.88 16.71 3.89
CA LEU A 17 -14.17 17.05 2.65
C LEU A 17 -12.81 16.34 2.54
N GLY A 18 -12.19 16.32 1.35
CA GLY A 18 -10.80 15.84 1.16
C GLY A 18 -10.66 14.43 0.54
N GLY A 19 -11.78 13.74 0.30
CA GLY A 19 -11.80 12.45 -0.41
C GLY A 19 -11.18 11.29 0.38
N THR A 20 -10.93 10.18 -0.32
CA THR A 20 -10.47 8.90 0.25
C THR A 20 -9.18 9.05 1.05
N CYS A 21 -8.13 9.64 0.47
CA CYS A 21 -6.81 9.66 1.10
C CYS A 21 -6.79 10.41 2.44
N VAL A 22 -7.53 11.51 2.54
CA VAL A 22 -7.62 12.32 3.77
C VAL A 22 -8.39 11.59 4.86
N ASN A 23 -9.51 10.94 4.53
CA ASN A 23 -10.47 10.50 5.52
C ASN A 23 -10.41 9.01 5.87
N VAL A 24 -10.08 8.16 4.90
CA VAL A 24 -10.19 6.69 4.99
C VAL A 24 -9.07 5.97 4.22
N GLY A 25 -7.96 6.66 3.98
CA GLY A 25 -6.86 6.18 3.16
C GLY A 25 -5.51 6.58 3.75
N CYS A 26 -4.66 7.19 2.93
CA CYS A 26 -3.25 7.39 3.23
C CYS A 26 -2.98 8.07 4.60
N ILE A 27 -3.74 9.12 4.95
CA ILE A 27 -3.51 9.90 6.17
C ILE A 27 -3.76 9.08 7.44
N PRO A 28 -5.00 8.58 7.71
CA PRO A 28 -5.23 7.79 8.91
C PRO A 28 -4.44 6.47 8.89
N LYS A 29 -4.23 5.85 7.72
CA LYS A 29 -3.38 4.67 7.56
C LYS A 29 -1.96 4.92 8.06
N LYS A 30 -1.29 5.98 7.60
CA LYS A 30 0.11 6.26 7.98
C LYS A 30 0.22 6.64 9.45
N LEU A 31 -0.78 7.34 10.01
CA LEU A 31 -0.81 7.67 11.44
C LEU A 31 -1.00 6.42 12.32
N MET A 32 -1.87 5.48 11.93
CA MET A 32 -2.03 4.21 12.66
C MET A 32 -0.81 3.29 12.48
N HIS A 33 -0.20 3.26 11.30
CA HIS A 33 1.10 2.62 11.07
C HIS A 33 2.17 3.17 12.01
N GLN A 34 2.26 4.49 12.16
CA GLN A 34 3.17 5.13 13.11
C GLN A 34 2.91 4.69 14.55
N ALA A 35 1.65 4.49 14.96
CA ALA A 35 1.36 3.93 16.29
C ALA A 35 1.92 2.51 16.46
N GLY A 36 1.84 1.67 15.43
CA GLY A 36 2.48 0.35 15.40
C GLY A 36 4.01 0.43 15.48
N LEU A 37 4.63 1.36 14.74
CA LEU A 37 6.08 1.60 14.81
C LEU A 37 6.51 2.11 16.19
N LEU A 38 5.74 3.01 16.82
CA LEU A 38 6.00 3.50 18.17
C LEU A 38 5.93 2.37 19.22
N GLY A 39 5.00 1.43 19.06
CA GLY A 39 4.96 0.22 19.88
C GLY A 39 6.25 -0.60 19.80
N THR A 40 6.89 -0.64 18.62
CA THR A 40 8.21 -1.27 18.43
C THR A 40 9.33 -0.41 19.03
N ALA A 41 9.32 0.90 18.79
CA ALA A 41 10.32 1.83 19.33
C ALA A 41 10.37 1.83 20.87
N VAL A 42 9.22 1.67 21.53
CA VAL A 42 9.13 1.50 22.99
C VAL A 42 9.87 0.24 23.48
N LYS A 43 9.81 -0.86 22.72
CA LYS A 43 10.56 -2.08 23.04
C LYS A 43 12.05 -1.85 22.84
N ASP A 44 12.41 -1.26 21.71
CA ASP A 44 13.80 -0.96 21.33
C ASP A 44 14.45 -0.01 22.35
N ALA A 45 13.72 1.01 22.81
CA ALA A 45 14.21 2.01 23.77
C ALA A 45 14.81 1.38 25.04
N LYS A 46 14.27 0.26 25.54
CA LYS A 46 14.83 -0.43 26.71
C LYS A 46 16.26 -0.90 26.48
N LYS A 47 16.59 -1.35 25.26
CA LYS A 47 17.94 -1.76 24.86
C LYS A 47 18.91 -0.57 24.75
N TYR A 48 18.38 0.61 24.44
CA TYR A 48 19.11 1.88 24.46
C TYR A 48 19.19 2.53 25.85
N GLY A 49 18.80 1.83 26.92
CA GLY A 49 18.96 2.27 28.30
C GLY A 49 17.76 2.99 28.93
N TRP A 50 16.66 3.15 28.19
CA TRP A 50 15.46 3.80 28.73
C TRP A 50 14.74 2.90 29.76
N GLN A 51 14.56 3.43 30.97
CA GLN A 51 13.85 2.75 32.05
C GLN A 51 12.36 3.02 31.95
N ILE A 52 11.63 2.09 31.32
CA ILE A 52 10.19 2.23 31.08
C ILE A 52 9.43 1.25 32.00
N PRO A 53 8.65 1.75 32.99
CA PRO A 53 8.04 0.90 34.00
C PRO A 53 6.83 0.12 33.46
N GLY A 54 6.77 -1.17 33.82
CA GLY A 54 5.60 -2.02 33.58
C GLY A 54 5.37 -2.48 32.13
N PRO A 55 4.31 -3.29 31.91
CA PRO A 55 3.83 -3.60 30.56
C PRO A 55 3.14 -2.37 29.97
N ILE A 56 3.57 -1.96 28.77
CA ILE A 56 2.91 -0.87 28.05
C ILE A 56 1.71 -1.42 27.31
N GLN A 57 0.55 -0.80 27.55
CA GLN A 57 -0.69 -1.09 26.87
C GLN A 57 -1.00 0.02 25.88
N HIS A 58 -1.54 -0.35 24.73
CA HIS A 58 -2.05 0.59 23.75
C HIS A 58 -3.54 0.85 23.99
N ASP A 59 -3.97 2.11 23.99
CA ASP A 59 -5.38 2.48 24.03
C ASP A 59 -5.89 2.90 22.65
N TRP A 60 -6.78 2.08 22.09
CA TRP A 60 -7.40 2.34 20.80
C TRP A 60 -8.15 3.66 20.76
N VAL A 61 -8.90 3.99 21.83
CA VAL A 61 -9.78 5.16 21.83
C VAL A 61 -8.96 6.44 21.74
N THR A 62 -7.91 6.56 22.57
CA THR A 62 -6.96 7.68 22.51
C THR A 62 -6.34 7.83 21.11
N MET A 63 -5.86 6.73 20.51
CA MET A 63 -5.28 6.77 19.16
C MET A 63 -6.33 7.23 18.13
N ALA A 64 -7.50 6.60 18.12
CA ALA A 64 -8.56 6.88 17.15
C ALA A 64 -9.04 8.34 17.26
N GLU A 65 -9.22 8.88 18.48
CA GLU A 65 -9.58 10.27 18.70
C GLU A 65 -8.50 11.24 18.17
N ALA A 66 -7.23 10.98 18.45
CA ALA A 66 -6.13 11.81 17.97
C ALA A 66 -6.06 11.83 16.44
N VAL A 67 -6.16 10.66 15.80
CA VAL A 67 -6.16 10.52 14.33
C VAL A 67 -7.36 11.25 13.72
N GLN A 68 -8.57 11.02 14.25
CA GLN A 68 -9.79 11.65 13.75
C GLN A 68 -9.78 13.17 13.94
N ASN A 69 -9.21 13.68 15.03
CA ASN A 69 -9.06 15.12 15.24
C ASN A 69 -8.15 15.74 14.18
N HIS A 70 -7.05 15.07 13.82
CA HIS A 70 -6.20 15.52 12.73
C HIS A 70 -6.94 15.48 11.38
N VAL A 71 -7.63 14.38 11.05
CA VAL A 71 -8.44 14.28 9.82
C VAL A 71 -9.50 15.40 9.75
N ARG A 72 -10.22 15.66 10.85
CA ARG A 72 -11.18 16.78 10.93
C ARG A 72 -10.51 18.14 10.70
N SER A 73 -9.28 18.34 11.16
CA SER A 73 -8.53 19.58 10.91
C SER A 73 -8.20 19.77 9.42
N LEU A 74 -7.86 18.68 8.71
CA LEU A 74 -7.65 18.71 7.26
C LEU A 74 -8.96 19.02 6.52
N ASN A 75 -10.07 18.42 6.96
CA ASN A 75 -11.40 18.68 6.39
C ASN A 75 -11.78 20.16 6.49
N TRP A 76 -11.38 20.84 7.57
CA TRP A 76 -11.56 22.28 7.71
C TRP A 76 -10.72 23.07 6.69
N GLY A 77 -9.44 22.71 6.51
CA GLY A 77 -8.59 23.33 5.48
C GLY A 77 -9.13 23.13 4.06
N HIS A 78 -9.69 21.94 3.76
CA HIS A 78 -10.29 21.63 2.48
C HIS A 78 -11.68 22.25 2.26
N ARG A 79 -12.31 22.92 3.25
CA ARG A 79 -13.52 23.74 2.98
C ARG A 79 -13.29 24.83 1.93
N VAL A 80 -12.05 25.13 1.59
CA VAL A 80 -11.66 26.12 0.58
C VAL A 80 -11.47 25.50 -0.83
N GLN A 81 -11.35 24.17 -1.01
CA GLN A 81 -11.09 23.53 -2.32
C GLN A 81 -11.70 22.10 -2.46
N LEU A 82 -12.24 21.81 -3.65
CA LEU A 82 -13.24 20.75 -4.00
C LEU A 82 -12.78 19.27 -3.91
N GLN A 83 -13.76 18.35 -3.94
CA GLN A 83 -13.75 16.95 -3.44
C GLN A 83 -13.93 15.86 -4.53
N ASP A 84 -13.29 14.68 -4.37
CA ASP A 84 -13.49 13.44 -5.17
C ASP A 84 -13.75 12.20 -4.27
N ASN A 85 -14.46 11.16 -4.77
CA ASN A 85 -14.91 9.97 -4.00
C ASN A 85 -14.76 8.61 -4.72
N PHE A 86 -14.54 7.54 -3.94
CA PHE A 86 -14.52 6.11 -4.34
C PHE A 86 -15.06 5.22 -3.22
N ASN A 87 -15.70 4.09 -3.54
CA ASN A 87 -16.23 3.14 -2.55
C ASN A 87 -15.46 1.81 -2.49
N SER A 88 -15.47 1.19 -1.31
CA SER A 88 -14.94 -0.16 -1.07
C SER A 88 -15.87 -1.24 -1.64
N SER A 89 -15.29 -2.34 -2.17
CA SER A 89 -16.06 -3.45 -2.73
C SER A 89 -16.30 -4.57 -1.70
N PHE A 90 -17.44 -5.25 -1.80
CA PHE A 90 -17.75 -6.47 -1.05
C PHE A 90 -17.94 -7.64 -2.03
N PHE A 91 -17.52 -8.84 -1.61
CA PHE A 91 -17.88 -10.08 -2.32
C PHE A 91 -19.25 -10.59 -1.88
N GLN A 92 -19.88 -11.40 -2.73
CA GLN A 92 -21.12 -12.14 -2.42
C GLN A 92 -20.84 -13.29 -1.43
N VAL A 93 -20.40 -12.95 -0.22
CA VAL A 93 -20.25 -13.89 0.90
C VAL A 93 -21.40 -13.61 1.87
N PRO A 94 -22.26 -14.61 2.18
CA PRO A 94 -23.30 -14.47 3.19
C PRO A 94 -22.75 -13.90 4.51
N GLY A 95 -23.42 -12.87 5.03
CA GLY A 95 -23.04 -12.14 6.25
C GLY A 95 -21.91 -11.12 6.10
N ALA A 96 -21.22 -11.06 4.95
CA ALA A 96 -20.12 -10.11 4.74
C ALA A 96 -20.57 -8.64 4.79
N MET A 97 -21.70 -8.32 4.16
CA MET A 97 -22.26 -6.96 4.18
C MET A 97 -22.89 -6.62 5.54
N GLU A 98 -23.44 -7.60 6.24
CA GLU A 98 -24.17 -7.38 7.49
C GLU A 98 -23.26 -7.25 8.71
N HIS A 99 -22.07 -7.87 8.67
CA HIS A 99 -21.19 -8.02 9.82
C HIS A 99 -19.74 -7.57 9.57
N GLY A 100 -19.37 -7.31 8.31
CA GLY A 100 -18.04 -6.86 7.94
C GLY A 100 -17.84 -5.36 8.05
N VAL A 101 -16.57 -4.96 8.16
CA VAL A 101 -16.10 -3.58 8.05
C VAL A 101 -15.12 -3.45 6.88
N THR A 102 -14.93 -2.26 6.32
CA THR A 102 -13.89 -1.99 5.30
C THR A 102 -12.85 -1.00 5.82
N SER A 103 -11.91 -0.58 4.95
CA SER A 103 -11.02 0.55 5.24
C SER A 103 -11.79 1.83 5.54
N ASP A 104 -13.02 1.98 5.02
CA ASP A 104 -13.85 3.15 5.26
C ASP A 104 -14.29 3.25 6.73
N ASP A 105 -14.38 2.11 7.42
CA ASP A 105 -14.87 2.00 8.79
C ASP A 105 -13.74 1.92 9.82
N ILE A 106 -12.65 1.21 9.51
CA ILE A 106 -11.61 0.87 10.50
C ILE A 106 -10.98 2.10 11.16
N PHE A 107 -10.80 3.20 10.41
CA PHE A 107 -10.23 4.44 10.91
C PHE A 107 -11.20 5.26 11.78
N TRP A 108 -12.48 4.89 11.76
CA TRP A 108 -13.57 5.59 12.47
C TRP A 108 -14.22 4.75 13.57
N LEU A 109 -13.71 3.54 13.85
CA LEU A 109 -14.24 2.67 14.91
C LEU A 109 -14.11 3.33 16.29
N LYS A 110 -15.25 3.39 17.00
CA LYS A 110 -15.34 3.95 18.36
C LYS A 110 -14.75 3.06 19.45
N LYS A 111 -14.60 1.76 19.16
CA LYS A 111 -14.06 0.76 20.08
C LYS A 111 -12.96 -0.02 19.36
N SER A 112 -12.06 -0.60 20.14
CA SER A 112 -11.03 -1.51 19.61
C SER A 112 -11.68 -2.61 18.78
N PRO A 113 -11.12 -2.95 17.60
CA PRO A 113 -11.64 -4.03 16.77
C PRO A 113 -11.37 -5.42 17.37
N GLY A 114 -10.58 -5.53 18.45
CA GLY A 114 -10.34 -6.79 19.16
C GLY A 114 -9.54 -7.80 18.31
N LYS A 115 -9.79 -9.10 18.52
CA LYS A 115 -9.27 -10.15 17.64
C LYS A 115 -9.85 -9.93 16.24
N THR A 116 -9.01 -9.56 15.28
CA THR A 116 -9.45 -9.09 13.97
C THR A 116 -8.94 -10.01 12.88
N THR A 117 -9.83 -10.50 12.00
CA THR A 117 -9.38 -11.06 10.73
C THR A 117 -9.46 -9.99 9.65
N ALA A 118 -8.35 -9.79 8.93
CA ALA A 118 -8.31 -8.98 7.73
C ALA A 118 -8.28 -9.90 6.51
N ARG A 119 -9.29 -9.81 5.65
CA ARG A 119 -9.34 -10.60 4.43
C ARG A 119 -8.60 -9.89 3.30
N LEU A 120 -7.71 -10.63 2.65
CA LEU A 120 -7.04 -10.28 1.41
C LEU A 120 -7.62 -11.14 0.27
N LEU A 121 -8.50 -10.55 -0.56
CA LEU A 121 -8.89 -11.18 -1.82
C LEU A 121 -8.13 -10.55 -2.97
N THR A 122 -7.58 -11.41 -3.81
CA THR A 122 -6.61 -11.09 -4.83
C THR A 122 -7.24 -10.53 -6.11
N TRP A 123 -7.88 -9.37 -6.04
CA TRP A 123 -8.15 -8.51 -7.21
C TRP A 123 -8.03 -7.03 -6.82
N CYS A 124 -6.92 -6.41 -7.24
CA CYS A 124 -6.49 -5.01 -7.12
C CYS A 124 -6.33 -4.41 -5.70
N LEU A 125 -5.09 -3.95 -5.41
CA LEU A 125 -4.67 -3.17 -4.22
C LEU A 125 -4.79 -3.90 -2.87
N SER A 126 -4.02 -4.99 -2.76
CA SER A 126 -3.81 -5.79 -1.56
C SER A 126 -2.84 -5.19 -0.53
N ASP A 127 -2.35 -3.97 -0.77
CA ASP A 127 -1.55 -3.19 0.17
C ASP A 127 -2.37 -2.80 1.39
N VAL A 128 -3.60 -2.29 1.21
CA VAL A 128 -4.50 -1.88 2.30
C VAL A 128 -4.68 -3.00 3.35
N ALA A 129 -4.82 -4.26 2.90
CA ALA A 129 -5.00 -5.38 3.83
C ALA A 129 -3.74 -5.63 4.67
N LEU A 130 -2.56 -5.62 4.05
CA LEU A 130 -1.28 -5.88 4.73
C LEU A 130 -0.88 -4.71 5.63
N GLU A 131 -1.13 -3.46 5.22
CA GLU A 131 -0.91 -2.28 6.03
C GLU A 131 -1.83 -2.27 7.25
N CYS A 132 -3.13 -2.55 7.05
CA CYS A 132 -4.09 -2.65 8.15
C CYS A 132 -3.73 -3.76 9.12
N ALA A 133 -3.46 -4.97 8.61
CA ALA A 133 -3.07 -6.08 9.46
C ALA A 133 -1.77 -5.79 10.21
N GLY A 134 -0.80 -5.17 9.52
CA GLY A 134 0.48 -4.80 10.08
C GLY A 134 0.37 -3.84 11.25
N PHE A 135 -0.39 -2.75 11.11
CA PHE A 135 -0.53 -1.82 12.23
C PHE A 135 -1.36 -2.41 13.37
N LEU A 136 -2.38 -3.23 13.09
CA LEU A 136 -3.19 -3.90 14.12
C LEU A 136 -2.32 -4.86 14.95
N THR A 137 -1.48 -5.68 14.30
CA THR A 137 -0.46 -6.50 14.99
C THR A 137 0.50 -5.62 15.77
N GLY A 138 0.98 -4.51 15.17
CA GLY A 138 1.94 -3.60 15.78
C GLY A 138 1.45 -2.93 17.08
N ILE A 139 0.14 -2.65 17.18
CA ILE A 139 -0.49 -2.15 18.41
C ILE A 139 -0.92 -3.27 19.38
N GLY A 140 -0.63 -4.53 19.05
CA GLY A 140 -0.80 -5.69 19.94
C GLY A 140 -2.10 -6.48 19.77
N LEU A 141 -2.83 -6.33 18.67
CA LEU A 141 -4.05 -7.10 18.41
C LEU A 141 -3.76 -8.43 17.72
N ASP A 142 -4.50 -9.48 18.11
CA ASP A 142 -4.45 -10.78 17.44
C ASP A 142 -5.07 -10.66 16.04
N THR A 143 -4.21 -10.70 15.03
CA THR A 143 -4.56 -10.36 13.65
C THR A 143 -4.22 -11.50 12.69
N THR A 144 -5.21 -11.91 11.91
CA THR A 144 -5.06 -12.96 10.87
C THR A 144 -5.37 -12.39 9.49
N VAL A 145 -4.42 -12.52 8.56
CA VAL A 145 -4.59 -12.21 7.14
C VAL A 145 -4.99 -13.47 6.37
N MET A 146 -6.14 -13.43 5.70
CA MET A 146 -6.55 -14.55 4.84
C MET A 146 -6.26 -14.24 3.38
N VAL A 147 -5.40 -15.03 2.73
CA VAL A 147 -4.89 -14.80 1.39
C VAL A 147 -5.45 -15.83 0.42
N ARG A 148 -6.08 -15.38 -0.69
CA ARG A 148 -6.60 -16.31 -1.70
C ARG A 148 -5.54 -16.94 -2.59
N SER A 149 -4.50 -16.20 -2.99
CA SER A 149 -3.47 -16.73 -3.89
C SER A 149 -2.08 -16.18 -3.61
N ILE A 150 -1.79 -14.93 -3.99
CA ILE A 150 -0.50 -14.27 -3.78
C ILE A 150 -0.69 -12.92 -3.08
N ALA A 151 0.32 -12.49 -2.33
CA ALA A 151 0.36 -11.15 -1.74
C ALA A 151 0.81 -10.10 -2.77
N LEU A 152 0.33 -8.85 -2.62
CA LEU A 152 0.75 -7.70 -3.42
C LEU A 152 0.78 -7.97 -4.94
N ARG A 153 -0.31 -8.55 -5.48
CA ARG A 153 -0.42 -8.80 -6.92
C ARG A 153 -0.18 -7.52 -7.72
N GLY A 154 0.75 -7.57 -8.67
CA GLY A 154 1.17 -6.42 -9.48
C GLY A 154 2.44 -5.72 -8.97
N PHE A 155 2.90 -6.05 -7.76
CA PHE A 155 4.24 -5.72 -7.29
C PHE A 155 5.21 -6.87 -7.52
N ASP A 156 6.49 -6.56 -7.41
CA ASP A 156 7.56 -7.55 -7.41
C ASP A 156 7.33 -8.66 -6.37
N GLN A 157 7.21 -9.89 -6.85
CA GLN A 157 6.78 -11.03 -6.01
C GLN A 157 7.86 -11.49 -5.02
N GLN A 158 9.14 -11.26 -5.31
CA GLN A 158 10.19 -11.53 -4.32
C GLN A 158 10.05 -10.56 -3.13
N MET A 159 9.82 -9.28 -3.42
CA MET A 159 9.67 -8.26 -2.39
C MET A 159 8.39 -8.49 -1.57
N ALA A 160 7.31 -8.90 -2.23
CA ALA A 160 6.06 -9.26 -1.56
C ALA A 160 6.24 -10.40 -0.54
N GLY A 161 7.01 -11.44 -0.90
CA GLY A 161 7.36 -12.53 0.02
C GLY A 161 8.13 -12.04 1.25
N LEU A 162 9.17 -11.22 1.05
CA LEU A 162 9.95 -10.65 2.17
C LEU A 162 9.09 -9.83 3.13
N VAL A 163 8.12 -9.07 2.60
CA VAL A 163 7.16 -8.31 3.40
C VAL A 163 6.28 -9.23 4.24
N THR A 164 5.71 -10.28 3.65
CA THR A 164 4.84 -11.21 4.39
C THR A 164 5.60 -12.07 5.38
N ASP A 165 6.82 -12.51 5.05
CA ASP A 165 7.70 -13.27 5.95
C ASP A 165 8.04 -12.44 7.19
N TYR A 166 8.33 -11.14 7.00
CA TYR A 166 8.53 -10.23 8.13
C TYR A 166 7.25 -10.09 8.98
N MET A 167 6.09 -9.93 8.35
CA MET A 167 4.82 -9.83 9.09
C MET A 167 4.52 -11.09 9.91
N GLU A 168 4.77 -12.28 9.36
CA GLU A 168 4.64 -13.57 10.04
C GLU A 168 5.60 -13.67 11.22
N ALA A 169 6.89 -13.37 11.02
CA ALA A 169 7.91 -13.41 12.06
C ALA A 169 7.60 -12.46 13.24
N TYR A 170 6.86 -11.37 12.99
CA TYR A 170 6.47 -10.39 13.99
C TYR A 170 5.01 -10.53 14.46
N GLY A 171 4.37 -11.68 14.22
CA GLY A 171 3.15 -12.10 14.91
C GLY A 171 1.84 -11.96 14.12
N THR A 172 1.88 -11.51 12.87
CA THR A 172 0.69 -11.54 12.00
C THR A 172 0.47 -12.96 11.50
N LYS A 173 -0.71 -13.53 11.72
CA LYS A 173 -1.03 -14.89 11.24
C LYS A 173 -1.48 -14.83 9.79
N PHE A 174 -1.12 -15.83 8.98
CA PHE A 174 -1.61 -15.95 7.61
C PHE A 174 -2.36 -17.26 7.40
N ALA A 175 -3.50 -17.16 6.73
CA ALA A 175 -4.25 -18.29 6.19
C ALA A 175 -4.13 -18.24 4.66
N TRP A 176 -3.12 -18.94 4.14
CA TRP A 176 -2.79 -18.97 2.72
C TRP A 176 -3.75 -19.86 1.93
N GLU A 177 -3.97 -19.49 0.66
CA GLU A 177 -4.84 -20.20 -0.28
C GLU A 177 -6.25 -20.50 0.27
N CYS A 178 -6.78 -19.56 1.05
CA CYS A 178 -8.05 -19.69 1.75
C CYS A 178 -9.12 -18.75 1.17
N ILE A 179 -10.37 -19.24 1.08
CA ILE A 179 -11.53 -18.49 0.61
C ILE A 179 -12.68 -18.57 1.62
N PRO A 180 -13.06 -17.44 2.26
CA PRO A 180 -14.21 -17.42 3.14
C PRO A 180 -15.52 -17.67 2.41
N LYS A 181 -16.36 -18.45 3.08
CA LYS A 181 -17.65 -18.95 2.61
C LYS A 181 -18.83 -18.27 3.29
N ARG A 182 -18.72 -17.98 4.60
CA ARG A 182 -19.78 -17.31 5.37
C ARG A 182 -19.22 -16.63 6.62
N VAL A 183 -19.92 -15.59 7.05
CA VAL A 183 -19.70 -14.92 8.35
C VAL A 183 -21.02 -14.94 9.12
N GLU A 184 -21.00 -15.45 10.34
CA GLU A 184 -22.18 -15.62 11.18
C GLU A 184 -21.96 -14.94 12.53
N LYS A 185 -22.92 -14.11 12.97
CA LYS A 185 -22.86 -13.51 14.31
C LYS A 185 -23.39 -14.47 15.36
N LEU A 186 -22.53 -14.83 16.31
CA LEU A 186 -22.88 -15.71 17.42
C LEU A 186 -23.67 -14.98 18.51
N SER A 187 -24.35 -15.72 19.37
CA SER A 187 -25.07 -15.18 20.54
C SER A 187 -24.17 -14.43 21.52
N SER A 188 -22.88 -14.75 21.56
CA SER A 188 -21.85 -14.03 22.33
C SER A 188 -21.52 -12.64 21.76
N GLY A 189 -21.95 -12.34 20.53
CA GLY A 189 -21.58 -11.13 19.79
C GLY A 189 -20.37 -11.30 18.87
N ALA A 190 -19.58 -12.36 19.04
CA ALA A 190 -18.44 -12.68 18.18
C ALA A 190 -18.89 -13.10 16.77
N LEU A 191 -18.02 -12.90 15.79
CA LEU A 191 -18.21 -13.28 14.39
C LEU A 191 -17.50 -14.61 14.12
N GLN A 192 -18.26 -15.65 13.80
CA GLN A 192 -17.71 -16.90 13.28
C GLN A 192 -17.47 -16.75 11.78
N VAL A 193 -16.23 -16.95 11.35
CA VAL A 193 -15.87 -16.96 9.94
C VAL A 193 -15.57 -18.39 9.55
N THR A 194 -16.19 -18.84 8.46
CA THR A 194 -15.93 -20.14 7.86
C THR A 194 -15.27 -19.95 6.50
N TRP A 195 -14.22 -20.71 6.23
CA TRP A 195 -13.48 -20.65 4.96
C TRP A 195 -13.03 -22.03 4.50
N THR A 196 -12.70 -22.13 3.22
CA THR A 196 -12.15 -23.34 2.60
C THR A 196 -10.68 -23.11 2.28
N ASP A 197 -9.82 -24.03 2.71
CA ASP A 197 -8.48 -24.20 2.18
C ASP A 197 -8.58 -24.82 0.78
N THR A 198 -8.15 -24.07 -0.24
CA THR A 198 -8.29 -24.50 -1.64
C THR A 198 -7.30 -25.58 -2.08
N LYS A 199 -6.24 -25.84 -1.30
CA LYS A 199 -5.32 -26.97 -1.53
C LYS A 199 -5.82 -28.25 -0.89
N ALA A 200 -6.28 -28.15 0.35
CA ALA A 200 -6.73 -29.32 1.12
C ALA A 200 -8.20 -29.69 0.89
N ASP A 201 -8.97 -28.81 0.22
CA ASP A 201 -10.43 -28.87 0.12
C ASP A 201 -11.11 -29.05 1.50
N GLN A 202 -10.52 -28.45 2.53
CA GLN A 202 -10.95 -28.57 3.91
C GLN A 202 -11.66 -27.29 4.37
N GLU A 203 -12.80 -27.44 5.04
CA GLU A 203 -13.49 -26.33 5.69
C GLU A 203 -12.90 -26.09 7.09
N HIS A 204 -12.58 -24.83 7.37
CA HIS A 204 -12.10 -24.35 8.65
C HIS A 204 -13.04 -23.27 9.19
N LYS A 205 -13.05 -23.11 10.51
CA LYS A 205 -13.81 -22.06 11.19
C LYS A 205 -13.04 -21.53 12.38
N ASP A 206 -13.17 -20.23 12.63
CA ASP A 206 -12.65 -19.56 13.83
C ASP A 206 -13.53 -18.34 14.16
N THR A 207 -13.42 -17.84 15.38
CA THR A 207 -14.16 -16.68 15.87
C THR A 207 -13.27 -15.44 15.95
N TYR A 208 -13.86 -14.30 15.61
CA TYR A 208 -13.23 -12.98 15.59
C TYR A 208 -14.18 -11.94 16.17
N ASP A 209 -13.63 -10.86 16.72
CA ASP A 209 -14.40 -9.69 17.15
C ASP A 209 -14.76 -8.80 15.95
N SER A 210 -13.86 -8.71 14.95
CA SER A 210 -14.05 -7.93 13.73
C SER A 210 -13.56 -8.66 12.47
N VAL A 211 -14.23 -8.40 11.34
CA VAL A 211 -13.85 -8.91 10.01
C VAL A 211 -13.67 -7.73 9.05
N LEU A 212 -12.42 -7.45 8.67
CA LEU A 212 -12.07 -6.39 7.72
C LEU A 212 -12.02 -6.94 6.28
N TRP A 213 -12.78 -6.31 5.38
CA TRP A 213 -12.82 -6.62 3.95
C TRP A 213 -11.96 -5.63 3.16
N ALA A 214 -10.72 -6.04 2.85
CA ALA A 214 -9.78 -5.28 2.03
C ALA A 214 -9.51 -6.05 0.72
N VAL A 215 -10.53 -6.10 -0.13
CA VAL A 215 -10.66 -7.03 -1.26
C VAL A 215 -10.66 -6.35 -2.62
N GLY A 216 -10.23 -5.10 -2.66
CA GLY A 216 -10.25 -4.21 -3.82
C GLY A 216 -11.32 -3.13 -3.74
N ARG A 217 -11.20 -2.15 -4.63
CA ARG A 217 -12.09 -0.99 -4.75
C ARG A 217 -12.77 -1.02 -6.11
N ALA A 218 -14.01 -0.56 -6.17
CA ALA A 218 -14.76 -0.46 -7.42
C ALA A 218 -14.97 1.03 -7.77
N PRO A 219 -14.90 1.41 -9.06
CA PRO A 219 -15.19 2.77 -9.45
C PRO A 219 -16.67 3.10 -9.28
N GLU A 220 -16.96 4.29 -8.75
CA GLU A 220 -18.32 4.80 -8.53
C GLU A 220 -18.90 5.45 -9.80
N THR A 221 -18.97 4.70 -10.90
CA THR A 221 -19.44 5.21 -12.20
C THR A 221 -20.93 5.03 -12.43
N LYS A 222 -21.57 4.02 -11.80
CA LYS A 222 -22.97 3.64 -12.05
C LYS A 222 -23.98 4.70 -11.63
N ALA A 223 -23.72 5.40 -10.51
CA ALA A 223 -24.62 6.40 -9.97
C ALA A 223 -24.55 7.76 -10.69
N LEU A 224 -23.57 7.95 -11.58
CA LEU A 224 -23.28 9.24 -12.22
C LEU A 224 -24.09 9.48 -13.51
N GLY A 225 -24.89 8.51 -13.95
CA GLY A 225 -25.70 8.64 -15.18
C GLY A 225 -24.87 8.80 -16.45
N LEU A 226 -23.65 8.24 -16.47
CA LEU A 226 -22.69 8.36 -17.57
C LEU A 226 -23.18 7.72 -18.88
N ASP A 227 -24.05 6.72 -18.77
CA ASP A 227 -24.75 6.07 -19.88
C ASP A 227 -25.55 7.07 -20.71
N LYS A 228 -26.21 8.04 -20.06
CA LYS A 228 -27.00 9.09 -20.73
C LYS A 228 -26.16 10.09 -21.51
N LEU A 229 -24.87 10.18 -21.20
CA LEU A 229 -23.92 11.09 -21.86
C LEU A 229 -23.15 10.41 -23.00
N GLY A 230 -23.34 9.10 -23.21
CA GLY A 230 -22.54 8.33 -24.17
C GLY A 230 -21.08 8.16 -23.74
N MET A 231 -20.81 8.21 -22.44
CA MET A 231 -19.47 8.03 -21.89
C MET A 231 -18.97 6.59 -22.11
N GLN A 232 -17.75 6.44 -22.63
CA GLN A 232 -17.15 5.13 -22.81
C GLN A 232 -16.47 4.65 -21.51
N LEU A 233 -16.92 3.49 -21.05
CA LEU A 233 -16.36 2.79 -19.89
C LEU A 233 -15.72 1.48 -20.35
N ASN A 234 -14.65 1.06 -19.67
CA ASN A 234 -14.18 -0.31 -19.78
C ASN A 234 -15.24 -1.22 -19.12
N LYS A 235 -15.74 -2.22 -19.87
CA LYS A 235 -16.83 -3.10 -19.41
C LYS A 235 -16.42 -4.04 -18.27
N GLU A 236 -15.14 -4.40 -18.21
CA GLU A 236 -14.59 -5.30 -17.19
C GLU A 236 -14.30 -4.57 -15.89
N THR A 237 -13.65 -3.41 -15.97
CA THR A 237 -13.21 -2.65 -14.79
C THR A 237 -14.25 -1.64 -14.31
N GLY A 238 -15.16 -1.19 -15.19
CA GLY A 238 -16.12 -0.13 -14.92
C GLY A 238 -15.52 1.28 -14.87
N LYS A 239 -14.23 1.45 -15.19
CA LYS A 239 -13.52 2.73 -15.21
C LYS A 239 -13.78 3.51 -16.50
N ILE A 240 -13.55 4.82 -16.45
CA ILE A 240 -13.69 5.72 -17.61
C ILE A 240 -12.48 5.57 -18.52
N ILE A 241 -12.72 5.34 -19.81
CA ILE A 241 -11.65 5.33 -20.82
C ILE A 241 -11.20 6.77 -21.05
N VAL A 242 -9.90 7.02 -20.88
CA VAL A 242 -9.32 8.37 -20.96
C VAL A 242 -8.13 8.43 -21.92
N GLY A 243 -8.00 9.55 -22.63
CA GLY A 243 -6.83 9.90 -23.42
C GLY A 243 -5.62 10.28 -22.56
N ALA A 244 -4.45 10.45 -23.19
CA ALA A 244 -3.20 10.87 -22.53
C ALA A 244 -3.29 12.26 -21.87
N ASP A 245 -4.25 13.09 -22.28
CA ASP A 245 -4.53 14.43 -21.79
C ASP A 245 -5.74 14.48 -20.83
N GLU A 246 -6.13 13.33 -20.28
CA GLU A 246 -7.30 13.14 -19.40
C GLU A 246 -8.66 13.34 -20.09
N SER A 247 -8.71 13.51 -21.42
CA SER A 247 -9.96 13.64 -22.17
C SER A 247 -10.78 12.35 -22.18
N THR A 248 -12.10 12.48 -22.15
CA THR A 248 -13.02 11.34 -22.28
C THR A 248 -13.57 11.23 -23.70
N SER A 249 -14.43 10.23 -23.95
CA SER A 249 -15.17 10.13 -25.22
C SER A 249 -16.18 11.28 -25.45
N VAL A 250 -16.49 12.07 -24.41
CA VAL A 250 -17.42 13.18 -24.49
C VAL A 250 -16.63 14.50 -24.51
N PRO A 251 -16.79 15.35 -25.54
CA PRO A 251 -16.09 16.63 -25.61
C PRO A 251 -16.31 17.50 -24.38
N ASN A 252 -15.25 18.18 -23.93
CA ASN A 252 -15.24 19.03 -22.72
C ASN A 252 -15.50 18.29 -21.39
N ILE A 253 -15.50 16.96 -21.38
CA ILE A 253 -15.50 16.15 -20.15
C ILE A 253 -14.16 15.44 -20.01
N TYR A 254 -13.58 15.54 -18.83
CA TYR A 254 -12.28 14.99 -18.47
C TYR A 254 -12.40 14.13 -17.22
N ALA A 255 -11.52 13.14 -17.07
CA ALA A 255 -11.47 12.27 -15.90
C ALA A 255 -10.00 11.97 -15.54
N PHE A 256 -9.69 12.00 -14.25
CA PHE A 256 -8.34 11.72 -13.71
C PHE A 256 -8.43 11.08 -12.32
N GLY A 257 -7.28 10.61 -11.82
CA GLY A 257 -7.23 9.82 -10.59
C GLY A 257 -7.75 8.39 -10.79
N ASP A 258 -8.23 7.77 -9.72
CA ASP A 258 -8.51 6.33 -9.68
C ASP A 258 -9.59 5.88 -10.71
N ILE A 259 -10.41 6.82 -11.21
CA ILE A 259 -11.52 6.56 -12.15
C ILE A 259 -11.06 6.41 -13.59
N GLY A 260 -9.86 6.88 -13.90
CA GLY A 260 -9.24 6.74 -15.20
C GLY A 260 -8.72 5.32 -15.42
N GLU A 261 -9.12 4.70 -16.52
CA GLU A 261 -8.59 3.41 -16.94
C GLU A 261 -7.07 3.50 -17.19
N GLY A 262 -6.32 2.51 -16.69
CA GLY A 262 -4.87 2.45 -16.85
C GLY A 262 -4.07 3.50 -16.06
N ARG A 263 -4.71 4.23 -15.14
CA ARG A 263 -4.04 5.22 -14.27
C ARG A 263 -3.65 4.61 -12.93
N PRO A 264 -2.46 4.97 -12.37
CA PRO A 264 -2.11 4.60 -10.99
C PRO A 264 -3.11 5.21 -10.00
N GLU A 265 -3.67 4.38 -9.12
CA GLU A 265 -4.61 4.77 -8.06
C GLU A 265 -3.86 5.36 -6.86
N LEU A 266 -3.21 6.51 -7.09
CA LEU A 266 -2.34 7.17 -6.13
C LEU A 266 -2.72 8.65 -6.00
N THR A 267 -2.69 9.16 -4.78
CA THR A 267 -3.03 10.57 -4.52
C THR A 267 -2.11 11.57 -5.23
N PRO A 268 -0.77 11.41 -5.23
CA PRO A 268 0.11 12.34 -5.92
C PRO A 268 -0.12 12.39 -7.44
N THR A 269 -0.45 11.26 -8.08
CA THR A 269 -0.74 11.24 -9.53
C THR A 269 -2.05 11.97 -9.83
N ALA A 270 -3.11 11.75 -9.04
CA ALA A 270 -4.37 12.46 -9.18
C ALA A 270 -4.22 13.99 -9.01
N ILE A 271 -3.50 14.42 -7.97
CA ILE A 271 -3.24 15.85 -7.72
C ILE A 271 -2.46 16.48 -8.88
N LYS A 272 -1.39 15.81 -9.35
CA LYS A 272 -0.55 16.34 -10.43
C LYS A 272 -1.32 16.38 -11.76
N ALA A 273 -2.08 15.33 -12.08
CA ALA A 273 -2.94 15.28 -13.26
C ALA A 273 -3.96 16.42 -13.26
N GLY A 274 -4.70 16.61 -12.14
CA GLY A 274 -5.67 17.70 -12.02
C GLY A 274 -5.05 19.10 -12.16
N LYS A 275 -3.88 19.33 -11.55
CA LYS A 275 -3.15 20.61 -11.70
C LYS A 275 -2.71 20.87 -13.14
N LEU A 276 -2.15 19.86 -13.81
CA LEU A 276 -1.71 19.99 -15.21
C LEU A 276 -2.89 20.20 -16.14
N LEU A 277 -3.97 19.44 -15.97
CA LEU A 277 -5.21 19.60 -16.72
C LEU A 277 -5.77 21.02 -16.57
N ALA A 278 -5.86 21.55 -15.36
CA ALA A 278 -6.34 22.91 -15.12
C ALA A 278 -5.48 23.97 -15.85
N ARG A 279 -4.15 23.80 -15.86
CA ARG A 279 -3.24 24.70 -16.61
C ARG A 279 -3.46 24.61 -18.11
N ARG A 280 -3.69 23.42 -18.65
CA ARG A 280 -4.00 23.22 -20.08
C ARG A 280 -5.32 23.87 -20.47
N LEU A 281 -6.37 23.66 -19.68
CA LEU A 281 -7.69 24.26 -19.90
C LEU A 281 -7.67 25.80 -19.80
N ALA A 282 -6.80 26.36 -18.97
CA ALA A 282 -6.59 27.81 -18.86
C ALA A 282 -5.65 28.39 -19.94
N GLY A 283 -5.17 27.57 -20.89
CA GLY A 283 -4.23 28.00 -21.93
C GLY A 283 -2.83 28.37 -21.41
N GLN A 284 -2.47 27.97 -20.19
CA GLN A 284 -1.22 28.31 -19.51
C GLN A 284 -0.11 27.26 -19.71
N SER A 285 -0.42 26.09 -20.28
CA SER A 285 0.53 25.01 -20.53
C SER A 285 0.01 24.05 -21.58
N THR A 286 0.91 23.29 -22.19
CA THR A 286 0.60 22.10 -23.02
C THR A 286 1.11 20.79 -22.37
N GLU A 287 1.69 20.88 -21.18
CA GLU A 287 2.31 19.75 -20.49
C GLU A 287 1.28 18.69 -20.07
N LEU A 288 1.57 17.44 -20.44
CA LEU A 288 0.79 16.27 -20.07
C LEU A 288 1.32 15.63 -18.78
N MET A 289 0.47 14.86 -18.11
CA MET A 289 0.91 14.08 -16.97
C MET A 289 1.78 12.91 -17.41
N ASN A 290 2.99 12.79 -16.85
CA ASN A 290 3.83 11.61 -16.99
C ASN A 290 3.45 10.58 -15.91
N TYR A 291 2.92 9.44 -16.33
CA TYR A 291 2.56 8.32 -15.45
C TYR A 291 3.63 7.21 -15.41
N ASP A 292 4.73 7.37 -16.13
CA ASP A 292 5.83 6.40 -16.13
C ASP A 292 6.68 6.56 -14.86
N ASN A 293 7.14 5.43 -14.32
CA ASN A 293 8.06 5.36 -13.17
C ASN A 293 7.58 6.16 -11.95
N VAL A 294 6.28 6.13 -11.67
CA VAL A 294 5.71 6.72 -10.45
C VAL A 294 6.18 5.89 -9.24
N PRO A 295 6.88 6.49 -8.25
CA PRO A 295 7.30 5.76 -7.06
C PRO A 295 6.10 5.42 -6.17
N THR A 296 6.17 4.28 -5.51
CA THR A 296 5.14 3.80 -4.57
C THR A 296 5.80 3.26 -3.31
N THR A 297 5.10 3.34 -2.18
CA THR A 297 5.53 2.69 -0.93
C THR A 297 4.34 2.06 -0.24
N VAL A 298 4.49 0.79 0.11
CA VAL A 298 3.56 0.02 0.94
C VAL A 298 4.06 0.11 2.39
N PHE A 299 3.22 0.67 3.27
CA PHE A 299 3.56 0.95 4.67
C PHE A 299 3.19 -0.22 5.59
N THR A 300 3.75 -1.39 5.28
CA THR A 300 3.76 -2.56 6.17
C THR A 300 4.73 -2.37 7.34
N PRO A 301 4.70 -3.23 8.38
CA PRO A 301 5.57 -3.09 9.56
C PRO A 301 7.07 -3.00 9.22
N LEU A 302 7.49 -3.73 8.18
CA LEU A 302 8.68 -3.41 7.40
C LEU A 302 8.21 -2.79 6.08
N GLU A 303 8.56 -1.53 5.83
CA GLU A 303 8.05 -0.80 4.67
C GLU A 303 8.69 -1.31 3.38
N TYR A 304 7.95 -1.24 2.28
CA TYR A 304 8.43 -1.61 0.95
C TYR A 304 8.25 -0.45 -0.02
N GLY A 305 9.37 0.13 -0.48
CA GLY A 305 9.42 1.18 -1.49
C GLY A 305 9.87 0.64 -2.83
N CYS A 306 9.26 1.12 -3.92
CA CYS A 306 9.67 0.77 -5.27
C CYS A 306 9.43 1.89 -6.29
N VAL A 307 10.21 1.87 -7.36
CA VAL A 307 10.03 2.69 -8.55
C VAL A 307 10.49 1.93 -9.80
N GLY A 308 9.75 2.09 -10.90
CA GLY A 308 10.03 1.37 -12.14
C GLY A 308 9.38 -0.01 -12.21
N LEU A 309 10.01 -0.91 -12.97
CA LEU A 309 9.50 -2.26 -13.24
C LEU A 309 9.83 -3.22 -12.10
N SER A 310 8.95 -4.20 -11.84
CA SER A 310 9.35 -5.40 -11.12
C SER A 310 10.31 -6.24 -11.95
N GLU A 311 11.05 -7.14 -11.29
CA GLU A 311 11.99 -8.04 -11.96
C GLU A 311 11.30 -8.92 -13.00
N GLU A 312 10.14 -9.49 -12.66
CA GLU A 312 9.37 -10.35 -13.57
C GLU A 312 8.80 -9.58 -14.77
N GLU A 313 8.41 -8.31 -14.60
CA GLU A 313 7.91 -7.49 -15.71
C GLU A 313 9.06 -6.99 -16.59
N ALA A 314 10.22 -6.66 -15.99
CA ALA A 314 11.43 -6.39 -16.75
C ALA A 314 11.85 -7.62 -17.56
N GLU A 315 11.82 -8.82 -16.97
CA GLU A 315 12.18 -10.07 -17.65
C GLU A 315 11.24 -10.34 -18.82
N LYS A 316 9.93 -10.11 -18.64
CA LYS A 316 8.94 -10.24 -19.70
C LYS A 316 9.17 -9.27 -20.87
N ARG A 317 9.65 -8.05 -20.60
CA ARG A 317 9.86 -7.01 -21.61
C ARG A 317 11.21 -7.10 -22.32
N HIS A 318 12.27 -7.45 -21.59
CA HIS A 318 13.65 -7.37 -22.08
C HIS A 318 14.33 -8.74 -22.24
N GLY A 319 13.68 -9.82 -21.77
CA GLY A 319 14.23 -11.16 -21.73
C GLY A 319 15.25 -11.34 -20.60
N LYS A 320 15.31 -12.53 -20.01
CA LYS A 320 16.19 -12.85 -18.88
C LYS A 320 17.68 -12.56 -19.13
N ASP A 321 18.14 -12.79 -20.35
CA ASP A 321 19.55 -12.56 -20.72
C ASP A 321 19.87 -11.08 -20.99
N GLY A 322 18.84 -10.26 -21.20
CA GLY A 322 18.94 -8.81 -21.38
C GLY A 322 18.99 -8.03 -20.07
N LEU A 323 18.92 -8.69 -18.91
CA LEU A 323 18.89 -8.06 -17.60
C LEU A 323 20.10 -8.40 -16.73
N GLU A 324 20.44 -7.47 -15.84
CA GLU A 324 21.32 -7.69 -14.70
C GLU A 324 20.61 -7.18 -13.44
N VAL A 325 20.59 -7.98 -12.37
CA VAL A 325 19.92 -7.64 -11.11
C VAL A 325 20.94 -7.60 -10.00
N PHE A 326 21.19 -6.40 -9.48
CA PHE A 326 22.07 -6.16 -8.33
C PHE A 326 21.25 -6.22 -7.05
N HIS A 327 21.77 -6.85 -6.00
CA HIS A 327 21.03 -7.00 -4.76
C HIS A 327 21.91 -7.14 -3.51
N ALA A 328 21.33 -6.81 -2.36
CA ALA A 328 21.99 -6.95 -1.07
C ALA A 328 20.95 -7.08 0.06
N PHE A 329 21.27 -7.91 1.05
CA PHE A 329 20.69 -7.79 2.39
C PHE A 329 21.53 -6.83 3.22
N TYR A 330 20.89 -6.07 4.09
CA TYR A 330 21.57 -5.10 4.95
C TYR A 330 20.92 -5.06 6.33
N LYS A 331 21.64 -4.52 7.32
CA LYS A 331 21.10 -4.32 8.66
C LYS A 331 21.09 -2.83 9.00
N PRO A 332 19.91 -2.22 9.24
CA PRO A 332 19.84 -0.87 9.79
C PRO A 332 20.69 -0.77 11.06
N LEU A 333 21.49 0.28 11.19
CA LEU A 333 22.35 0.45 12.36
C LEU A 333 21.52 0.47 13.66
N GLU A 334 20.33 1.07 13.61
CA GLU A 334 19.39 1.15 14.73
C GLU A 334 18.94 -0.23 15.22
N PHE A 335 18.95 -1.25 14.35
CA PHE A 335 18.54 -2.62 14.69
C PHE A 335 19.63 -3.39 15.44
N THR A 336 20.88 -2.90 15.46
CA THR A 336 22.00 -3.59 16.10
C THR A 336 21.85 -3.60 17.62
N VAL A 337 21.78 -2.43 18.25
CA VAL A 337 21.57 -2.30 19.71
C VAL A 337 20.17 -2.78 20.11
N ALA A 338 19.16 -2.57 19.27
CA ALA A 338 17.82 -3.10 19.50
C ALA A 338 17.73 -4.64 19.42
N GLU A 339 18.79 -5.31 18.96
CA GLU A 339 18.85 -6.76 18.74
C GLU A 339 17.73 -7.27 17.82
N ARG A 340 17.34 -6.45 16.83
CA ARG A 340 16.31 -6.81 15.85
C ARG A 340 16.90 -7.65 14.73
N ASP A 341 16.08 -8.56 14.23
CA ASP A 341 16.36 -9.30 13.01
C ASP A 341 16.27 -8.36 11.79
N ALA A 342 17.11 -8.61 10.79
CA ALA A 342 17.17 -7.82 9.57
C ALA A 342 17.17 -8.70 8.31
N ASN A 343 16.78 -9.97 8.41
CA ASN A 343 16.89 -10.91 7.29
C ASN A 343 15.95 -10.54 6.12
N GLN A 344 14.97 -9.66 6.35
CA GLN A 344 14.06 -9.16 5.33
C GLN A 344 14.37 -7.70 4.91
N CYS A 345 15.39 -7.06 5.50
CA CYS A 345 15.92 -5.78 5.03
C CYS A 345 16.78 -6.05 3.79
N TYR A 346 16.23 -5.75 2.63
CA TYR A 346 16.78 -6.14 1.35
C TYR A 346 16.55 -5.04 0.32
N LEU A 347 17.46 -4.95 -0.64
CA LEU A 347 17.33 -4.08 -1.79
C LEU A 347 17.67 -4.83 -3.06
N LYS A 348 17.09 -4.40 -4.17
CA LYS A 348 17.54 -4.78 -5.49
C LYS A 348 17.36 -3.68 -6.51
N VAL A 349 18.26 -3.68 -7.50
CA VAL A 349 18.27 -2.77 -8.64
C VAL A 349 18.27 -3.61 -9.90
N VAL A 350 17.22 -3.47 -10.70
CA VAL A 350 17.01 -4.16 -11.97
C VAL A 350 17.51 -3.27 -13.08
N CYS A 351 18.50 -3.73 -13.84
CA CYS A 351 19.15 -2.98 -14.90
C CYS A 351 19.07 -3.71 -16.24
N GLU A 352 19.15 -2.96 -17.34
CA GLU A 352 19.57 -3.53 -18.62
C GLU A 352 20.99 -4.10 -18.49
N ARG A 353 21.25 -5.24 -19.12
CA ARG A 353 22.57 -5.89 -19.07
C ARG A 353 23.57 -5.24 -20.02
N GLY A 354 23.11 -4.87 -21.21
CA GLY A 354 23.91 -4.24 -22.24
C GLY A 354 23.94 -2.71 -22.12
N GLY A 355 24.74 -2.07 -22.97
CA GLY A 355 24.84 -0.61 -23.02
C GLY A 355 25.31 -0.01 -21.71
N ASP A 356 24.72 1.12 -21.32
CA ASP A 356 25.10 1.88 -20.13
C ASP A 356 24.49 1.31 -18.84
N GLN A 357 23.84 0.15 -18.89
CA GLN A 357 23.13 -0.47 -17.76
C GLN A 357 22.09 0.47 -17.13
N ARG A 358 21.15 0.92 -17.96
CA ARG A 358 20.03 1.76 -17.50
C ARG A 358 19.26 1.03 -16.40
N ILE A 359 18.92 1.77 -15.34
CA ILE A 359 18.09 1.24 -14.26
C ILE A 359 16.63 1.19 -14.74
N LEU A 360 16.04 0.01 -14.68
CA LEU A 360 14.66 -0.28 -15.06
C LEU A 360 13.73 -0.38 -13.85
N GLY A 361 14.27 -0.79 -12.69
CA GLY A 361 13.51 -0.97 -11.45
C GLY A 361 14.40 -0.86 -10.22
N LEU A 362 13.86 -0.32 -9.13
CA LEU A 362 14.51 -0.24 -7.83
C LEU A 362 13.50 -0.63 -6.76
N HIS A 363 13.93 -1.50 -5.86
CA HIS A 363 13.11 -2.06 -4.80
C HIS A 363 13.88 -2.05 -3.48
N PHE A 364 13.20 -1.68 -2.41
CA PHE A 364 13.81 -1.52 -1.09
C PHE A 364 12.80 -1.92 0.00
N THR A 365 13.12 -2.96 0.78
CA THR A 365 12.42 -3.29 2.03
C THR A 365 13.25 -2.83 3.21
N GLY A 366 12.65 -2.06 4.12
CA GLY A 366 13.39 -1.40 5.18
C GLY A 366 12.61 -0.37 5.98
N PRO A 367 13.22 0.19 7.04
CA PRO A 367 12.67 1.38 7.69
C PRO A 367 12.71 2.57 6.72
N ASN A 368 11.67 3.41 6.76
CA ASN A 368 11.58 4.66 6.01
C ASN A 368 11.71 4.49 4.48
N ALA A 369 11.17 3.39 3.92
CA ALA A 369 11.37 3.02 2.53
C ALA A 369 10.85 4.08 1.53
N GLY A 370 9.82 4.84 1.93
CA GLY A 370 9.31 5.96 1.13
C GLY A 370 10.29 7.12 1.04
N GLU A 371 10.94 7.46 2.16
CA GLU A 371 11.96 8.53 2.19
C GLU A 371 13.16 8.17 1.33
N VAL A 372 13.59 6.90 1.39
CA VAL A 372 14.68 6.38 0.55
C VAL A 372 14.30 6.44 -0.92
N THR A 373 13.14 5.86 -1.28
CA THR A 373 12.74 5.68 -2.68
C THR A 373 12.47 7.00 -3.41
N GLN A 374 11.96 8.02 -2.71
CA GLN A 374 11.59 9.29 -3.30
C GLN A 374 12.76 10.00 -3.99
N GLY A 375 13.96 9.95 -3.43
CA GLY A 375 15.17 10.53 -4.02
C GLY A 375 15.60 9.81 -5.31
N PHE A 376 15.60 8.47 -5.28
CA PHE A 376 15.97 7.67 -6.45
C PHE A 376 14.96 7.78 -7.60
N ALA A 377 13.68 8.04 -7.32
CA ALA A 377 12.67 8.25 -8.35
C ALA A 377 13.00 9.44 -9.29
N LEU A 378 13.69 10.47 -8.80
CA LEU A 378 14.22 11.54 -9.65
C LEU A 378 15.26 11.00 -10.65
N GLY A 379 16.13 10.10 -10.20
CA GLY A 379 17.12 9.44 -11.06
C GLY A 379 16.48 8.74 -12.26
N PHE A 380 15.31 8.10 -12.09
CA PHE A 380 14.57 7.49 -13.20
C PHE A 380 14.13 8.51 -14.26
N GLN A 381 13.70 9.71 -13.82
CA GLN A 381 13.33 10.80 -14.74
C GLN A 381 14.55 11.35 -15.50
N CYS A 382 15.76 11.20 -14.93
CA CYS A 382 17.02 11.60 -15.53
C CYS A 382 17.72 10.48 -16.33
N GLY A 383 17.12 9.29 -16.46
CA GLY A 383 17.74 8.15 -17.14
C GLY A 383 18.93 7.57 -16.38
N ALA A 384 18.83 7.46 -15.06
CA ALA A 384 19.89 6.90 -14.21
C ALA A 384 20.34 5.49 -14.67
N THR A 385 21.63 5.24 -14.47
CA THR A 385 22.30 4.00 -14.83
C THR A 385 22.97 3.43 -13.60
N TYR A 386 23.36 2.15 -13.64
CA TYR A 386 24.12 1.53 -12.56
C TYR A 386 25.44 2.26 -12.27
N SER A 387 26.12 2.79 -13.30
CA SER A 387 27.34 3.60 -13.12
C SER A 387 27.10 4.90 -12.34
N HIS A 388 25.97 5.57 -12.56
CA HIS A 388 25.58 6.74 -11.75
C HIS A 388 25.38 6.35 -10.28
N LEU A 389 24.84 5.16 -10.02
CA LEU A 389 24.62 4.66 -8.66
C LEU A 389 25.96 4.40 -7.93
N LEU A 390 26.91 3.72 -8.58
CA LEU A 390 28.24 3.43 -8.01
C LEU A 390 29.14 4.66 -7.85
N SER A 391 28.98 5.68 -8.70
CA SER A 391 29.74 6.93 -8.59
C SER A 391 29.19 7.87 -7.51
N THR A 392 27.97 7.62 -7.02
CA THR A 392 27.36 8.39 -5.94
C THR A 392 27.93 7.96 -4.59
N VAL A 393 28.50 8.89 -3.83
CA VAL A 393 29.01 8.63 -2.48
C VAL A 393 27.84 8.54 -1.50
N GLY A 394 27.78 7.45 -0.73
CA GLY A 394 26.78 7.23 0.29
C GLY A 394 26.92 8.15 1.51
N ILE A 395 25.78 8.44 2.18
CA ILE A 395 25.75 9.13 3.47
C ILE A 395 25.84 8.06 4.56
N HIS A 396 26.83 8.16 5.46
CA HIS A 396 27.10 7.12 6.45
C HIS A 396 26.90 7.62 7.91
N PRO A 397 26.27 6.83 8.81
CA PRO A 397 25.58 5.55 8.56
C PRO A 397 24.11 5.75 8.16
N THR A 398 23.67 5.22 7.00
CA THR A 398 22.26 5.24 6.59
C THR A 398 21.84 3.97 5.86
N CYS A 399 20.55 3.60 5.90
CA CYS A 399 20.06 2.48 5.10
C CYS A 399 20.13 2.76 3.59
N ALA A 400 19.97 4.02 3.18
CA ALA A 400 19.96 4.42 1.78
C ALA A 400 21.33 4.27 1.10
N GLU A 401 22.44 4.35 1.86
CA GLU A 401 23.80 4.19 1.30
C GLU A 401 24.02 2.79 0.71
N GLU A 402 23.28 1.78 1.18
CA GLU A 402 23.41 0.40 0.70
C GLU A 402 23.01 0.28 -0.78
N LEU A 403 22.14 1.15 -1.28
CA LEU A 403 21.85 1.24 -2.71
C LEU A 403 23.08 1.70 -3.51
N THR A 404 23.91 2.59 -2.96
CA THR A 404 25.15 3.06 -3.63
C THR A 404 26.31 2.06 -3.55
N LYS A 405 26.20 1.05 -2.66
CA LYS A 405 27.21 0.01 -2.44
C LYS A 405 26.90 -1.32 -3.15
N VAL A 406 25.69 -1.48 -3.68
CA VAL A 406 25.22 -2.75 -4.24
C VAL A 406 26.08 -3.19 -5.43
N ASN A 407 26.66 -4.40 -5.35
CA ASN A 407 27.56 -4.91 -6.38
C ASN A 407 27.41 -6.41 -6.70
N ILE A 408 26.76 -7.17 -5.82
CA ILE A 408 26.47 -8.59 -6.05
C ILE A 408 25.33 -8.70 -7.04
N THR A 409 25.50 -9.51 -8.08
CA THR A 409 24.45 -9.79 -9.05
C THR A 409 23.81 -11.14 -8.79
N LYS A 410 22.49 -11.26 -9.00
CA LYS A 410 21.81 -12.56 -8.95
C LYS A 410 22.41 -13.58 -9.92
N ARG A 411 22.86 -13.12 -11.09
CA ARG A 411 23.50 -13.96 -12.12
C ARG A 411 24.81 -14.58 -11.64
N SER A 412 25.55 -13.89 -10.76
CA SER A 412 26.80 -14.42 -10.20
C SER A 412 26.59 -15.62 -9.27
N GLY A 413 25.40 -15.75 -8.67
CA GLY A 413 25.10 -16.79 -7.68
C GLY A 413 25.83 -16.62 -6.33
N LEU A 414 26.52 -15.48 -6.12
CA LEU A 414 27.16 -15.17 -4.85
C LEU A 414 26.11 -14.81 -3.79
N ASP A 415 26.48 -14.98 -2.51
CA ASP A 415 25.63 -14.59 -1.40
C ASP A 415 25.48 -13.06 -1.36
N ALA A 416 24.23 -12.59 -1.26
CA ALA A 416 23.88 -11.18 -1.20
C ALA A 416 23.92 -10.62 0.23
N THR A 417 24.20 -11.45 1.22
CA THR A 417 24.30 -11.02 2.62
C THR A 417 25.56 -10.18 2.82
N VAL A 418 25.39 -8.90 3.12
CA VAL A 418 26.53 -8.03 3.44
C VAL A 418 27.08 -8.44 4.80
N THR A 419 28.29 -9.01 4.81
CA THR A 419 29.04 -9.20 6.04
C THR A 419 29.55 -7.83 6.51
N GLY A 420 29.24 -7.47 7.77
CA GLY A 420 29.68 -6.21 8.36
C GLY A 420 31.19 -5.99 8.20
N CYS A 421 31.61 -4.74 8.07
CA CYS A 421 33.02 -4.36 8.09
C CYS A 421 33.62 -4.50 9.50
#